data_AF-A0A6G7T639-F1
#
_entry.id   AF-A0A6G7T639-F1
#
_cell.length_a   1.000
_cell.length_b   1.000
_cell.length_c   1.000
_cell.angle_alpha   90.00
_cell.angle_beta   90.00
_cell.angle_gamma   90.00
#
_symmetry.space_group_name_H-M   'P 1'
#
loop_
_entity.id
_entity.type
_entity.pdbx_description
1 polymer ?
#
loop_
_entity_poly.entity_id
_entity_poly.type
_entity_poly.pdbx_seq_one_letter_code
_entity_poly.pdbx_strand_id
1 'polypeptide(L)'
;MLAARDIMTSGTEFVGTEDSVLDAARKMTELGVGALPICGTDNTLQGVLTDRDIVIKVLGQGRDPQQTCASDLAQGEAVTIGADDSADEILATMARYKVRRLPVVDGNRLVGMVALADVARALPVPQVGGLLAALSAD
;
A
#
# COMPACT_ATOMS: atom_id res chain seq x y z
N MET A 1 -4.48 -3.05 23.32
CA MET A 1 -3.51 -2.34 22.47
C MET A 1 -4.19 -2.16 21.13
N LEU A 2 -4.12 -0.97 20.52
CA LEU A 2 -4.77 -0.73 19.23
C LEU A 2 -4.05 -1.54 18.15
N ALA A 3 -4.77 -2.38 17.41
CA ALA A 3 -4.23 -3.25 16.38
C ALA A 3 -4.47 -2.68 14.97
N ALA A 4 -3.80 -3.24 13.97
CA ALA A 4 -3.97 -2.84 12.57
C ALA A 4 -5.44 -2.89 12.12
N ARG A 5 -6.17 -3.95 12.48
CA ARG A 5 -7.60 -4.10 12.16
C ARG A 5 -8.48 -2.97 12.72
N ASP A 6 -8.06 -2.31 13.80
CA ASP A 6 -8.83 -1.25 14.45
C ASP A 6 -8.70 0.10 13.72
N ILE A 7 -7.66 0.29 12.91
CA ILE A 7 -7.36 1.57 12.25
C ILE A 7 -7.28 1.47 10.72
N MET A 8 -7.25 0.26 10.16
CA MET A 8 -7.18 0.07 8.72
C MET A 8 -8.44 0.55 8.01
N THR A 9 -8.27 0.93 6.74
CA THR A 9 -9.38 0.94 5.79
C THR A 9 -9.65 -0.50 5.36
N SER A 10 -10.79 -1.06 5.78
CA SER A 10 -11.20 -2.42 5.44
C SER A 10 -11.78 -2.53 4.03
N GLY A 11 -11.89 -3.76 3.50
CA GLY A 11 -12.50 -4.01 2.20
C GLY A 11 -11.77 -3.30 1.06
N THR A 12 -10.44 -3.24 1.14
CA THR A 12 -9.65 -2.48 0.17
C THR A 12 -9.75 -3.12 -1.21
N GLU A 13 -10.14 -2.28 -2.16
CA GLU A 13 -10.02 -2.57 -3.58
C GLU A 13 -8.56 -2.84 -3.98
N PHE A 14 -8.39 -3.78 -4.91
CA PHE A 14 -7.10 -4.15 -5.48
C PHE A 14 -7.21 -4.22 -7.01
N VAL A 15 -6.06 -4.34 -7.67
CA VAL A 15 -5.97 -4.68 -9.08
C VAL A 15 -5.46 -6.11 -9.24
N GLY A 16 -5.94 -6.79 -10.26
CA GLY A 16 -5.43 -8.09 -10.67
C GLY A 16 -4.05 -7.98 -11.30
N THR A 17 -3.30 -9.08 -11.32
CA THR A 17 -1.97 -9.15 -11.97
C THR A 17 -2.01 -8.76 -13.45
N GLU A 18 -3.10 -9.10 -14.14
CA GLU A 18 -3.29 -8.87 -15.57
C GLU A 18 -4.00 -7.54 -15.89
N ASP A 19 -4.42 -6.80 -14.87
CA ASP A 19 -5.02 -5.48 -15.10
C ASP A 19 -3.96 -4.52 -15.66
N SER A 20 -4.38 -3.66 -16.58
CA SER A 20 -3.46 -2.66 -17.13
C SER A 20 -3.11 -1.60 -16.08
N VAL A 21 -1.94 -0.99 -16.22
CA VAL A 21 -1.55 0.16 -15.40
C VAL A 21 -2.53 1.33 -15.58
N LEU A 22 -3.15 1.48 -16.76
CA LEU A 22 -4.20 2.48 -16.96
C LEU A 22 -5.43 2.19 -16.10
N ASP A 23 -5.87 0.94 -16.00
CA ASP A 23 -7.03 0.58 -15.18
C ASP A 23 -6.72 0.77 -13.69
N ALA A 24 -5.49 0.46 -13.27
CA ALA A 24 -5.04 0.80 -11.93
C ALA A 24 -5.07 2.31 -11.65
N ALA A 25 -4.60 3.14 -12.59
CA ALA A 25 -4.64 4.59 -12.45
C ALA A 25 -6.08 5.15 -12.38
N ARG A 26 -7.01 4.55 -13.15
CA ARG A 26 -8.44 4.89 -13.10
C ARG A 26 -9.03 4.52 -11.74
N LYS A 27 -8.79 3.31 -11.26
CA LYS A 27 -9.23 2.87 -9.93
C LYS A 27 -8.65 3.74 -8.81
N MET A 28 -7.37 4.15 -8.92
CA MET A 28 -6.76 5.14 -8.02
C MET A 28 -7.51 6.48 -8.02
N THR A 29 -7.95 6.94 -9.20
CA THR A 29 -8.72 8.18 -9.36
C THR A 29 -10.10 8.07 -8.72
N GLU A 30 -10.82 6.98 -8.99
CA GLU A 30 -12.17 6.72 -8.47
C GLU A 30 -12.18 6.63 -6.94
N LEU A 31 -11.16 6.00 -6.36
CA LEU A 31 -11.04 5.79 -4.92
C LEU A 31 -10.32 6.94 -4.20
N GLY A 32 -9.67 7.86 -4.92
CA GLY A 32 -8.86 8.94 -4.34
C GLY A 32 -7.62 8.43 -3.59
N VAL A 33 -6.97 7.38 -4.09
CA VAL A 33 -5.83 6.72 -3.44
C VAL A 33 -4.59 6.70 -4.34
N GLY A 34 -3.40 6.93 -3.79
CA GLY A 34 -2.12 6.87 -4.54
C GLY A 34 -1.43 5.50 -4.55
N ALA A 35 -2.09 4.46 -4.08
CA ALA A 35 -1.54 3.10 -4.06
C ALA A 35 -2.66 2.06 -4.02
N LEU A 36 -2.46 0.96 -4.74
CA LEU A 36 -3.37 -0.19 -4.79
C LEU A 36 -2.59 -1.50 -4.56
N PRO A 37 -3.12 -2.44 -3.78
CA PRO A 37 -2.62 -3.80 -3.75
C PRO A 37 -2.74 -4.46 -5.14
N ILE A 38 -1.78 -5.31 -5.47
CA ILE A 38 -1.83 -6.20 -6.63
C ILE A 38 -2.08 -7.61 -6.10
N CYS A 39 -3.19 -8.22 -6.52
CA CYS A 39 -3.55 -9.56 -6.09
C CYS A 39 -3.61 -10.55 -7.25
N GLY A 40 -3.19 -11.79 -6.98
CA GLY A 40 -3.39 -12.92 -7.89
C GLY A 40 -4.86 -13.35 -7.98
N THR A 41 -5.13 -14.32 -8.85
CA THR A 41 -6.48 -14.90 -9.05
C THR A 41 -7.04 -15.62 -7.81
N ASP A 42 -6.17 -15.96 -6.85
CA ASP A 42 -6.51 -16.58 -5.57
C ASP A 42 -6.64 -15.55 -4.42
N ASN A 43 -6.68 -14.25 -4.75
CA ASN A 43 -6.65 -13.13 -3.80
C ASN A 43 -5.41 -13.08 -2.90
N THR A 44 -4.33 -13.76 -3.28
CA THR A 44 -3.04 -13.58 -2.60
C THR A 44 -2.40 -12.28 -3.02
N LEU A 45 -1.86 -11.55 -2.04
CA LEU A 45 -1.15 -10.31 -2.29
C LEU A 45 0.20 -10.61 -2.95
N GLN A 46 0.44 -10.02 -4.11
CA GLN A 46 1.69 -10.18 -4.86
C GLN A 46 2.54 -8.90 -4.88
N GLY A 47 1.95 -7.75 -4.58
CA GLY A 47 2.67 -6.49 -4.61
C GLY A 47 1.79 -5.30 -4.24
N VAL A 48 2.37 -4.12 -4.30
CA VAL A 48 1.65 -2.85 -4.20
C VAL A 48 2.11 -1.97 -5.34
N LEU A 49 1.14 -1.43 -6.08
CA LEU A 49 1.36 -0.45 -7.12
C LEU A 49 1.14 0.96 -6.56
N THR A 50 2.07 1.88 -6.78
CA THR A 50 1.96 3.30 -6.37
C THR A 50 1.92 4.26 -7.57
N ASP A 51 1.41 5.47 -7.36
CA ASP A 51 1.48 6.56 -8.33
C ASP A 51 2.91 6.83 -8.84
N ARG A 52 3.90 6.74 -7.95
CA ARG A 52 5.33 6.85 -8.27
C ARG A 52 5.79 5.76 -9.21
N ASP A 53 5.32 4.52 -9.04
CA ASP A 53 5.65 3.42 -9.95
C ASP A 53 5.11 3.71 -11.36
N ILE A 54 3.87 4.20 -11.46
CA ILE A 54 3.28 4.59 -12.74
C ILE A 54 4.12 5.69 -13.41
N VAL A 55 4.45 6.74 -12.67
CA VAL A 55 5.21 7.88 -13.20
C VAL A 55 6.63 7.48 -13.60
N ILE A 56 7.35 6.75 -12.74
CA ILE A 56 8.79 6.50 -12.93
C ILE A 56 9.07 5.25 -13.77
N LYS A 57 8.33 4.16 -13.56
CA LYS A 57 8.59 2.86 -14.18
C LYS A 57 7.80 2.62 -15.47
N VAL A 58 6.72 3.38 -15.71
CA VAL A 58 5.91 3.25 -16.93
C VAL A 58 6.07 4.49 -17.79
N LEU A 59 5.54 5.64 -17.35
CA LEU A 59 5.52 6.86 -18.15
C LEU A 59 6.94 7.38 -18.42
N GLY A 60 7.78 7.46 -17.38
CA GLY A 60 9.17 7.91 -17.48
C GLY A 60 10.06 7.00 -18.33
N GLN A 61 9.66 5.74 -18.54
CA GLN A 61 10.35 4.78 -19.41
C GLN A 61 9.75 4.73 -20.82
N GLY A 62 8.72 5.53 -21.12
CA GLY A 62 8.04 5.52 -22.41
C GLY A 62 7.20 4.27 -22.69
N ARG A 63 6.83 3.50 -21.65
CA ARG A 63 5.95 2.33 -21.78
C ARG A 63 4.50 2.78 -21.92
N ASP A 64 3.70 2.05 -22.70
CA ASP A 64 2.26 2.29 -22.81
C ASP A 64 1.54 1.73 -21.57
N PRO A 65 0.85 2.57 -20.76
CA PRO A 65 0.11 2.10 -19.59
C PRO A 65 -1.08 1.19 -19.92
N GLN A 66 -1.60 1.19 -21.15
CA GLN A 66 -2.65 0.26 -21.58
C GLN A 66 -2.13 -1.15 -21.88
N GLN A 67 -0.85 -1.27 -22.23
CA GLN A 67 -0.21 -2.55 -22.60
C GLN A 67 0.70 -3.09 -21.49
N THR A 68 0.92 -2.31 -20.44
CA THR A 68 1.73 -2.70 -19.28
C THR A 68 0.82 -3.30 -18.21
N CYS A 69 1.09 -4.54 -17.80
CA CYS A 69 0.35 -5.21 -16.73
C CYS A 69 0.79 -4.71 -15.35
N ALA A 70 -0.11 -4.73 -14.37
CA ALA A 70 0.20 -4.40 -12.98
C ALA A 70 1.28 -5.32 -12.41
N SER A 71 1.29 -6.60 -12.79
CA SER A 71 2.32 -7.57 -12.38
C SER A 71 3.74 -7.19 -12.78
N ASP A 72 3.93 -6.45 -13.87
CA ASP A 72 5.26 -5.94 -14.26
C ASP A 72 5.83 -4.95 -13.24
N LEU A 73 4.96 -4.38 -12.40
CA LEU A 73 5.29 -3.44 -11.34
C LEU A 73 5.21 -4.06 -9.95
N ALA A 74 4.75 -5.31 -9.83
CA ALA A 74 4.84 -6.10 -8.62
C ALA A 74 6.32 -6.43 -8.35
N GLN A 75 7.01 -5.58 -7.62
CA GLN A 75 8.41 -5.79 -7.27
C GLN A 75 8.53 -6.35 -5.85
N GLY A 76 9.03 -7.59 -5.76
CA GLY A 76 9.36 -8.25 -4.49
C GLY A 76 8.15 -8.60 -3.62
N GLU A 77 8.41 -9.15 -2.44
CA GLU A 77 7.37 -9.35 -1.44
C GLU A 77 6.89 -7.98 -0.93
N ALA A 78 5.58 -7.73 -1.00
CA ALA A 78 4.98 -6.54 -0.43
C ALA A 78 5.32 -6.46 1.06
N VAL A 79 5.74 -5.30 1.54
CA VAL A 79 5.87 -5.06 2.98
C VAL A 79 4.47 -4.98 3.56
N THR A 80 4.09 -5.99 4.35
CA THR A 80 2.76 -6.11 4.96
C THR A 80 2.80 -5.93 6.46
N ILE A 81 1.61 -5.87 7.07
CA ILE A 81 1.40 -5.94 8.51
C ILE A 81 0.29 -6.95 8.80
N GLY A 82 0.41 -7.70 9.89
CA GLY A 82 -0.64 -8.60 10.36
C GLY A 82 -1.85 -7.83 10.92
N ALA A 83 -3.04 -8.39 10.77
CA ALA A 83 -4.29 -7.78 11.24
C ALA A 83 -4.31 -7.53 12.76
N ASP A 84 -3.60 -8.35 13.53
CA ASP A 84 -3.49 -8.28 14.99
C ASP A 84 -2.21 -7.60 15.49
N ASP A 85 -1.35 -7.15 14.57
CA ASP A 85 -0.14 -6.41 14.95
C ASP A 85 -0.50 -5.04 15.52
N SER A 86 0.31 -4.60 16.47
CA SER A 86 0.09 -3.36 17.19
C SER A 86 0.32 -2.12 16.34
N ALA A 87 -0.26 -1.00 16.77
CA ALA A 87 0.05 0.32 16.22
C ALA A 87 1.56 0.64 16.26
N ASP A 88 2.28 0.23 17.30
CA ASP A 88 3.73 0.45 17.39
C ASP A 88 4.49 -0.34 16.31
N GLU A 89 4.05 -1.56 15.99
CA GLU A 89 4.62 -2.39 14.93
C GLU A 89 4.34 -1.79 13.53
N ILE A 90 3.15 -1.21 13.32
CA ILE A 90 2.83 -0.44 12.11
C ILE A 90 3.82 0.72 11.95
N LEU A 91 4.00 1.53 13.01
CA LEU A 91 4.92 2.68 12.99
C LEU A 91 6.36 2.23 12.70
N ALA A 92 6.83 1.18 13.38
CA ALA A 92 8.16 0.63 13.20
C ALA A 92 8.37 0.09 11.77
N THR A 93 7.40 -0.64 11.24
CA THR A 93 7.45 -1.20 9.88
C THR A 93 7.45 -0.09 8.84
N MET A 94 6.56 0.90 8.94
CA MET A 94 6.56 2.07 8.04
C MET A 94 7.92 2.80 8.08
N ALA A 95 8.46 3.06 9.26
CA ALA A 95 9.74 3.75 9.43
C ALA A 95 10.94 2.95 8.88
N ARG A 96 10.96 1.64 9.09
CA ARG A 96 12.02 0.73 8.65
C ARG A 96 12.06 0.62 7.13
N TYR A 97 10.92 0.40 6.50
CA TYR A 97 10.82 0.18 5.06
C TYR A 97 10.57 1.47 4.26
N LYS A 98 10.47 2.62 4.96
CA LYS A 98 10.20 3.94 4.36
C LYS A 98 8.91 3.98 3.53
N VAL A 99 7.91 3.22 3.96
CA VAL A 99 6.61 3.13 3.28
C VAL A 99 5.56 3.92 4.05
N ARG A 100 4.61 4.52 3.31
CA ARG A 100 3.52 5.33 3.87
C ARG A 100 2.21 4.55 3.98
N ARG A 101 2.19 3.32 3.48
CA ARG A 101 1.02 2.45 3.41
C ARG A 101 1.46 1.01 3.57
N LEU A 102 0.68 0.23 4.30
CA LEU A 102 0.92 -1.19 4.53
C LEU A 102 -0.38 -1.97 4.22
N PRO A 103 -0.31 -2.98 3.34
CA PRO A 103 -1.36 -3.99 3.25
C PRO A 103 -1.48 -4.76 4.56
N VAL A 104 -2.72 -4.88 5.04
CA VAL A 104 -3.05 -5.65 6.24
C VAL A 104 -3.47 -7.04 5.82
N VAL A 105 -2.80 -8.04 6.38
CA VAL A 105 -3.04 -9.45 6.09
C VAL A 105 -3.53 -10.21 7.31
N ASP A 106 -4.48 -11.12 7.11
CA ASP A 106 -4.90 -12.12 8.09
C ASP A 106 -4.56 -13.51 7.50
N GLY A 107 -3.47 -14.11 7.99
CA GLY A 107 -2.80 -15.21 7.29
C GLY A 107 -2.28 -14.75 5.92
N ASN A 108 -2.75 -15.40 4.84
CA ASN A 108 -2.37 -15.05 3.46
C ASN A 108 -3.38 -14.16 2.75
N ARG A 109 -4.41 -13.68 3.46
CA ARG A 109 -5.50 -12.91 2.87
C ARG A 109 -5.33 -11.43 3.14
N LEU A 110 -5.38 -10.63 2.09
CA LEU A 110 -5.53 -9.18 2.21
C LEU A 110 -6.89 -8.85 2.84
N VAL A 111 -6.90 -8.13 3.96
CA VAL A 111 -8.12 -7.72 4.67
C VAL A 111 -8.31 -6.20 4.75
N GLY A 112 -7.25 -5.44 4.45
CA GLY A 112 -7.33 -3.98 4.42
C GLY A 112 -6.01 -3.31 4.07
N MET A 113 -5.97 -2.00 4.24
CA MET A 113 -4.78 -1.16 4.10
C MET A 113 -4.71 -0.18 5.27
N VAL A 114 -3.53 0.00 5.85
CA VAL A 114 -3.25 1.09 6.77
C VAL A 114 -2.39 2.12 6.06
N ALA A 115 -2.90 3.35 5.92
CA ALA A 115 -2.12 4.49 5.46
C ALA A 115 -1.62 5.33 6.64
N LEU A 116 -0.56 6.10 6.39
CA LEU A 116 -0.06 7.10 7.35
C LEU A 116 -1.16 8.07 7.82
N ALA A 117 -2.13 8.38 6.95
CA ALA A 117 -3.28 9.20 7.32
C ALA A 117 -4.18 8.53 8.36
N ASP A 118 -4.32 7.21 8.32
CA ASP A 118 -5.12 6.45 9.29
C ASP A 118 -4.43 6.44 10.65
N VAL A 119 -3.12 6.19 10.65
CA VAL A 119 -2.25 6.33 11.82
C VAL A 119 -2.35 7.74 12.41
N ALA A 120 -2.31 8.78 11.57
CA ALA A 120 -2.39 10.17 12.00
C ALA A 120 -3.74 10.53 12.65
N ARG A 121 -4.83 9.88 12.23
CA ARG A 121 -6.16 10.07 12.84
C ARG A 121 -6.33 9.27 14.14
N ALA A 122 -5.66 8.12 14.24
CA ALA A 122 -5.85 7.17 15.34
C ALA A 122 -4.86 7.35 16.51
N LEU A 123 -3.67 7.91 16.26
CA LEU A 123 -2.59 8.00 17.25
C LEU A 123 -2.27 9.43 17.69
N PRO A 124 -1.67 9.63 18.89
CA PRO A 124 -1.22 10.94 19.36
C PRO A 124 -0.16 11.60 18.45
N VAL A 125 -0.25 12.93 18.32
CA VAL A 125 0.62 13.76 17.46
C VAL A 125 2.13 13.51 17.63
N PRO A 126 2.70 13.33 18.86
CA PRO A 126 4.14 13.08 19.00
C PRO A 126 4.61 11.80 18.28
N GLN A 127 3.81 10.73 18.30
CA GLN A 127 4.15 9.48 17.62
C GLN A 127 4.13 9.64 16.10
N VAL A 128 3.09 10.32 15.59
CA VAL A 128 2.95 10.64 14.18
C VAL A 128 4.08 11.55 13.68
N GLY A 129 4.46 12.54 14.48
CA GLY A 129 5.58 13.44 14.19
C GLY A 129 6.92 12.70 14.09
N GLY A 130 7.18 11.76 15.00
CA GLY A 130 8.35 10.89 14.94
C GLY A 130 8.39 10.04 13.67
N LEU A 131 7.25 9.45 13.28
CA LEU A 131 7.16 8.70 12.03
C LEU A 131 7.38 9.60 10.81
N LEU A 132 6.78 10.79 10.77
CA LEU A 132 6.99 11.75 9.68
C LEU A 132 8.46 12.14 9.52
N ALA A 133 9.17 12.37 10.63
CA ALA A 133 10.60 12.62 10.59
C ALA A 133 11.38 11.44 10.01
N ALA A 134 11.04 10.20 10.42
CA ALA A 134 11.66 8.99 9.89
C ALA A 134 11.39 8.80 8.40
N LEU A 135 10.19 9.10 7.91
CA LEU A 135 9.80 8.94 6.50
C LEU A 135 10.29 10.07 5.58
N SER A 136 10.72 11.18 6.15
CA SER A 136 11.21 12.36 5.40
C SER A 136 12.73 12.48 5.40
N ALA A 137 13.43 11.60 6.11
CA ALA A 137 14.88 11.47 6.01
C ALA A 137 15.21 10.65 4.76
N ASP A 138 15.81 11.32 3.77
CA ASP A 138 16.31 10.73 2.52
C ASP A 138 17.40 9.67 2.76
#